data_AF-A0A2D8RHU5-F1
#
_entry.id   AF-A0A2D8RHU5-F1
#
_cell.length_a   1.000
_cell.length_b   1.000
_cell.length_c   1.000
_cell.angle_alpha   90.00
_cell.angle_beta   90.00
_cell.angle_gamma   90.00
#
_symmetry.space_group_name_H-M   'P 1'
#
loop_
_entity.id
_entity.type
_entity.pdbx_description
1 polymer ?
#
loop_
_entity_poly.entity_id
_entity_poly.type
_entity_poly.pdbx_seq_one_letter_code
_entity_poly.pdbx_strand_id
1 'polypeptide(L)'
;MMSTMTHEKRTLVLAWGTPVIIMVGIFGYFISDWRSPEQIAKDSLYFEFSRSKDKYLNFYEVDFAFSNNSDFTIDEIEVRCTHFAKNGTKLESRTGTVSVGVDAMDVTIMLRFDMGIMPLHTDKTNCIVSDLKLKT
;
A
#
# COMPACT_ATOMS: atom_id res chain seq x y z
N MET A 1 -34.72 -77.04 -14.47
CA MET A 1 -34.47 -77.98 -13.35
C MET A 1 -33.09 -77.73 -12.81
N MET A 2 -32.98 -77.75 -11.48
CA MET A 2 -31.81 -77.50 -10.64
C MET A 2 -30.49 -78.05 -11.17
N SER A 3 -29.42 -77.27 -10.99
CA SER A 3 -28.10 -77.81 -10.63
C SER A 3 -27.36 -76.79 -9.78
N THR A 4 -27.44 -77.00 -8.47
CA THR A 4 -26.44 -76.60 -7.48
C THR A 4 -25.15 -77.38 -7.74
N MET A 5 -23.98 -76.72 -7.65
CA MET A 5 -22.83 -77.19 -6.86
C MET A 5 -21.59 -76.27 -7.01
N THR A 6 -21.27 -75.61 -5.89
CA THR A 6 -19.95 -75.54 -5.23
C THR A 6 -18.69 -75.16 -6.02
N HIS A 7 -18.02 -74.06 -5.61
CA HIS A 7 -16.61 -74.19 -5.23
C HIS A 7 -16.15 -73.09 -4.26
N GLU A 8 -15.63 -73.57 -3.14
CA GLU A 8 -14.83 -72.90 -2.14
C GLU A 8 -13.47 -72.45 -2.73
N LYS A 9 -12.95 -71.32 -2.24
CA LYS A 9 -11.53 -70.99 -1.95
C LYS A 9 -11.01 -69.67 -2.56
N ARG A 10 -10.51 -68.87 -1.60
CA ARG A 10 -9.29 -68.05 -1.63
C ARG A 10 -9.37 -66.67 -2.29
N THR A 11 -9.52 -65.70 -1.40
CA THR A 11 -8.72 -64.47 -1.27
C THR A 11 -7.79 -64.20 -2.45
N LEU A 12 -8.22 -63.29 -3.33
CA LEU A 12 -7.34 -62.62 -4.28
C LEU A 12 -7.31 -61.14 -3.89
N VAL A 13 -6.16 -60.71 -3.38
CA VAL A 13 -5.80 -59.30 -3.21
C VAL A 13 -5.77 -58.69 -4.60
N LEU A 14 -6.85 -58.02 -4.98
CA LEU A 14 -6.87 -57.19 -6.19
C LEU A 14 -6.48 -55.78 -5.78
N ALA A 15 -5.31 -55.39 -6.26
CA ALA A 15 -4.86 -54.02 -6.32
C ALA A 15 -5.90 -53.17 -7.06
N TRP A 16 -6.63 -52.35 -6.32
CA TRP A 16 -7.46 -51.30 -6.91
C TRP A 16 -6.59 -50.07 -7.06
N GLY A 17 -6.31 -49.75 -8.31
CA GLY A 17 -5.76 -48.47 -8.72
C GLY A 17 -6.57 -47.33 -8.10
N THR A 18 -5.83 -46.34 -7.62
CA THR A 18 -6.26 -45.01 -7.20
C THR A 18 -7.51 -44.49 -7.91
N PRO A 19 -8.42 -43.89 -7.14
CA PRO A 19 -8.75 -42.50 -7.36
C PRO A 19 -7.96 -41.69 -6.33
N VAL A 20 -6.99 -40.94 -6.85
CA VAL A 20 -6.43 -39.76 -6.20
C VAL A 20 -7.63 -38.87 -5.91
N ILE A 21 -8.13 -38.92 -4.67
CA ILE A 21 -9.10 -37.95 -4.19
C ILE A 21 -8.31 -36.64 -4.09
N ILE A 22 -8.51 -35.80 -5.10
CA ILE A 22 -8.14 -34.40 -5.15
C ILE A 22 -8.87 -33.71 -3.99
N MET A 23 -8.32 -33.80 -2.78
CA MET A 23 -8.66 -32.96 -1.63
C MET A 23 -7.62 -31.83 -1.53
N VAL A 24 -7.38 -31.16 -2.66
CA VAL A 24 -6.64 -29.89 -2.72
C VAL A 24 -7.36 -29.02 -3.75
N GLY A 25 -8.49 -28.45 -3.35
CA GLY A 25 -9.27 -27.55 -4.18
C GLY A 25 -10.59 -27.26 -3.49
N ILE A 26 -10.94 -25.99 -3.33
CA ILE A 26 -12.09 -25.48 -2.55
C ILE A 26 -11.81 -25.25 -1.05
N PHE A 27 -10.58 -24.90 -0.68
CA PHE A 27 -10.31 -24.12 0.55
C PHE A 27 -9.34 -22.96 0.29
N GLY A 28 -9.30 -22.49 -0.96
CA GLY A 28 -8.58 -21.29 -1.36
C GLY A 28 -9.57 -20.32 -1.98
N TYR A 29 -9.35 -19.02 -1.76
CA TYR A 29 -10.01 -17.88 -2.40
C TYR A 29 -11.20 -17.21 -1.70
N PHE A 30 -11.28 -17.27 -0.37
CA PHE A 30 -11.90 -16.16 0.38
C PHE A 30 -10.96 -15.75 1.51
N ILE A 31 -9.78 -15.24 1.14
CA ILE A 31 -9.06 -14.33 2.03
C ILE A 31 -9.80 -13.00 1.86
N SER A 32 -10.79 -12.74 2.70
CA SER A 32 -11.34 -11.39 2.83
C SER A 32 -10.17 -10.47 3.15
N ASP A 33 -9.94 -9.45 2.34
CA ASP A 33 -8.91 -8.46 2.62
C ASP A 33 -9.27 -7.77 3.96
N TRP A 34 -8.54 -8.08 5.03
CA TRP A 34 -8.83 -7.57 6.39
C TRP A 34 -8.34 -6.13 6.59
N ARG A 35 -7.84 -5.49 5.53
CA ARG A 35 -7.37 -4.11 5.56
C ARG A 35 -8.56 -3.15 5.66
N SER A 36 -8.42 -2.12 6.49
CA SER A 36 -9.40 -1.03 6.51
C SER A 36 -9.35 -0.26 5.17
N PRO A 37 -10.43 0.42 4.77
CA PRO A 37 -10.43 1.29 3.59
C PRO A 37 -9.28 2.31 3.61
N GLU A 38 -8.97 2.87 4.78
CA GLU A 38 -7.85 3.78 4.99
C GLU A 38 -6.50 3.12 4.69
N GLN A 39 -6.30 1.88 5.13
CA GLN A 39 -5.07 1.14 4.86
C GLN A 39 -4.93 0.84 3.36
N ILE A 40 -6.01 0.47 2.68
CA ILE A 40 -6.01 0.22 1.23
C ILE A 40 -5.67 1.51 0.47
N ALA A 41 -6.30 2.63 0.83
CA ALA A 41 -6.02 3.92 0.23
C ALA A 41 -4.56 4.34 0.46
N LYS A 42 -4.04 4.13 1.67
CA LYS A 42 -2.66 4.49 2.03
C LYS A 42 -1.62 3.64 1.31
N ASP A 43 -1.85 2.33 1.21
CA ASP A 43 -0.97 1.40 0.49
C ASP A 43 -0.97 1.68 -1.03
N SER A 44 -2.08 2.22 -1.56
CA SER A 44 -2.26 2.51 -3.00
C SER A 44 -1.93 3.96 -3.38
N LEU A 45 -1.65 4.81 -2.39
CA LEU A 45 -1.28 6.20 -2.58
C LEU A 45 0.20 6.30 -2.93
N TYR A 46 0.48 6.77 -4.13
CA TYR A 46 1.82 7.12 -4.55
C TYR A 46 2.08 8.60 -4.31
N PHE A 47 3.22 8.91 -3.70
CA PHE A 47 3.60 10.26 -3.30
C PHE A 47 4.98 10.60 -3.85
N GLU A 48 5.04 11.70 -4.60
CA GLU A 48 6.30 12.32 -5.01
C GLU A 48 6.41 13.72 -4.42
N PHE A 49 7.64 14.10 -4.09
CA PHE A 49 7.95 15.46 -3.71
C PHE A 49 9.14 15.96 -4.51
N SER A 50 9.06 17.20 -4.99
CA SER A 50 10.20 17.92 -5.55
C SER A 50 10.37 19.25 -4.85
N ARG A 51 11.61 19.61 -4.56
CA ARG A 51 11.95 20.90 -3.96
C ARG A 51 12.67 21.76 -4.99
N SER A 52 12.28 23.03 -5.05
CA SER A 52 13.07 24.05 -5.74
C SER A 52 13.55 25.08 -4.71
N LYS A 53 14.80 25.53 -4.88
CA LYS A 53 15.35 26.60 -4.04
C LYS A 53 15.21 27.91 -4.80
N ASP A 54 14.42 28.83 -4.26
CA ASP A 54 14.42 30.19 -4.77
C ASP A 54 15.81 30.81 -4.52
N LYS A 55 16.44 31.30 -5.60
CA LYS A 55 17.81 31.84 -5.56
C LYS A 55 17.91 33.16 -4.81
N TYR A 56 16.80 33.86 -4.58
CA TYR A 56 16.76 35.22 -4.08
C TYR A 56 16.35 35.32 -2.61
N LEU A 57 15.43 34.49 -2.14
CA LEU A 57 14.82 34.68 -0.82
C LEU A 57 15.12 33.59 0.22
N ASN A 58 15.92 32.56 -0.12
CA ASN A 58 16.13 31.38 0.74
C ASN A 58 14.82 30.69 1.18
N PHE A 59 13.70 30.94 0.49
CA PHE A 59 12.48 30.16 0.63
C PHE A 59 12.59 28.93 -0.27
N TYR A 60 12.02 27.83 0.23
CA TYR A 60 11.92 26.58 -0.50
C TYR A 60 10.47 26.42 -0.89
N GLU A 61 10.20 26.41 -2.20
CA GLU A 61 8.91 25.96 -2.73
C GLU A 61 9.00 24.45 -2.89
N VAL A 62 7.97 23.74 -2.40
CA VAL A 62 7.89 22.30 -2.54
C VAL A 62 6.63 21.95 -3.32
N ASP A 63 6.82 21.14 -4.35
CA ASP A 63 5.73 20.60 -5.13
C ASP A 63 5.47 19.17 -4.64
N PHE A 64 4.19 18.86 -4.42
CA PHE A 64 3.73 17.54 -4.05
C PHE A 64 2.87 16.99 -5.17
N ALA A 65 3.10 15.73 -5.54
CA ALA A 65 2.23 14.98 -6.41
C ALA A 65 1.70 13.77 -5.66
N PHE A 66 0.38 13.66 -5.60
CA PHE A 66 -0.34 12.54 -5.00
C PHE A 66 -1.07 11.80 -6.10
N SER A 67 -0.86 10.49 -6.22
CA SER A 67 -1.59 9.62 -7.13
C SER A 67 -2.33 8.57 -6.30
N ASN A 68 -3.65 8.67 -6.29
CA ASN A 68 -4.52 7.78 -5.55
C ASN A 68 -5.02 6.68 -6.48
N ASN A 69 -4.45 5.47 -6.38
CA ASN A 69 -4.88 4.32 -7.17
C ASN A 69 -5.93 3.45 -6.45
N SER A 70 -6.64 4.04 -5.49
CA SER A 70 -7.73 3.37 -4.76
C SER A 70 -9.10 3.91 -5.18
N ASP A 71 -10.14 3.14 -4.86
CA ASP A 71 -11.54 3.52 -5.08
C ASP A 71 -12.08 4.52 -4.03
N PHE A 72 -11.23 5.01 -3.11
CA PHE A 72 -11.64 5.89 -2.02
C PHE A 72 -11.07 7.29 -2.21
N THR A 73 -11.93 8.32 -2.18
CA THR A 73 -11.47 9.72 -2.16
C THR A 73 -10.81 10.05 -0.84
N ILE A 74 -9.63 10.67 -0.90
CA ILE A 74 -8.86 11.13 0.26
C ILE A 74 -9.14 12.64 0.43
N ASP A 75 -9.41 13.08 1.66
CA ASP A 75 -9.74 14.50 1.96
C ASP A 75 -8.56 15.24 2.62
N GLU A 76 -7.81 14.52 3.45
CA GLU A 76 -6.65 15.06 4.15
C GLU A 76 -5.48 14.07 4.07
N ILE A 77 -4.28 14.60 3.85
CA ILE A 77 -3.04 13.83 3.83
C ILE A 77 -2.07 14.46 4.83
N GLU A 78 -1.61 13.67 5.79
CA GLU A 78 -0.55 14.09 6.70
C GLU A 78 0.81 13.76 6.09
N VAL A 79 1.65 14.78 5.90
CA VAL A 79 2.99 14.65 5.35
C VAL A 79 4.00 14.99 6.44
N ARG A 80 4.89 14.02 6.70
CA ARG A 80 6.01 14.20 7.61
C ARG A 80 7.29 14.39 6.81
N CYS A 81 7.92 15.54 7.00
CA CYS A 81 9.21 15.85 6.40
C CYS A 81 10.33 15.84 7.44
N THR A 82 11.50 15.36 7.02
CA THR A 82 12.71 15.32 7.83
C THR A 82 13.85 15.97 7.07
N HIS A 83 14.52 16.92 7.71
CA HIS A 83 15.61 17.69 7.15
C HIS A 83 16.95 17.15 7.65
N PHE A 84 17.92 17.08 6.74
CA PHE A 84 19.25 16.54 6.99
C PHE A 84 20.31 17.53 6.53
N ALA A 85 21.38 17.64 7.32
CA ALA A 85 22.60 18.35 6.94
C ALA A 85 23.40 17.55 5.91
N LYS A 86 24.41 18.20 5.31
CA LYS A 86 25.28 17.61 4.29
C LYS A 86 26.02 16.35 4.74
N ASN A 87 26.32 16.25 6.05
CA ASN A 87 26.94 15.07 6.66
C ASN A 87 25.93 13.95 7.01
N GLY A 88 24.64 14.12 6.71
CA GLY A 88 23.57 13.18 7.03
C GLY A 88 22.99 13.33 8.44
N THR A 89 23.45 14.28 9.25
CA THR A 89 22.85 14.54 10.57
C THR A 89 21.41 15.04 10.40
N LYS A 90 20.47 14.40 11.10
CA LYS A 90 19.08 14.86 11.19
C LYS A 90 19.05 16.22 11.92
N LEU A 91 18.56 17.24 11.25
CA LEU A 91 18.44 18.59 11.78
C LEU A 91 17.11 18.79 12.51
N GLU A 92 16.03 18.42 11.84
CA GLU A 92 14.66 18.60 12.33
C GLU A 92 13.74 17.58 11.64
N SER A 93 12.64 17.24 12.31
CA SER A 93 11.51 16.56 11.67
C SER A 93 10.24 17.31 12.01
N ARG A 94 9.51 17.71 10.98
CA ARG A 94 8.25 18.43 11.10
C ARG A 94 7.16 17.65 10.40
N THR A 95 6.02 17.54 11.07
CA THR A 95 4.80 16.98 10.51
C THR A 95 3.88 18.14 10.17
N GLY A 96 3.30 18.12 8.97
CA GLY A 96 2.26 19.04 8.55
C GLY A 96 1.10 18.28 7.92
N THR A 97 -0.11 18.78 8.11
CA THR A 97 -1.30 18.26 7.43
C THR A 97 -1.57 19.08 6.19
N VAL A 98 -1.71 18.39 5.06
CA VAL A 98 -2.09 18.95 3.78
C VAL A 98 -3.55 18.59 3.53
N SER A 99 -4.44 19.57 3.64
CA SER A 99 -5.85 19.39 3.30
C SER A 99 -6.01 19.53 1.79
N VAL A 100 -5.87 18.41 1.09
CA VAL A 100 -6.06 18.31 -0.36
C VAL A 100 -6.94 17.11 -0.66
N GLY A 101 -8.07 17.39 -1.31
CA GLY A 101 -8.92 16.34 -1.85
C GLY A 101 -8.23 15.66 -3.02
N VAL A 102 -7.93 14.37 -2.90
CA VAL A 102 -7.43 13.52 -3.98
C VAL A 102 -8.51 12.50 -4.32
N ASP A 103 -9.16 12.70 -5.46
CA ASP A 103 -10.24 11.84 -5.90
C ASP A 103 -9.76 10.40 -6.15
N ALA A 104 -10.70 9.45 -6.08
CA ALA A 104 -10.43 8.06 -6.40
C ALA A 104 -9.89 7.92 -7.82
N MET A 105 -8.85 7.09 -7.99
CA MET A 105 -8.20 6.83 -9.28
C MET A 105 -7.65 8.08 -9.99
N ASP A 106 -7.29 9.12 -9.23
CA ASP A 106 -6.83 10.41 -9.77
C ASP A 106 -5.43 10.82 -9.29
N VAL A 107 -4.86 11.82 -9.98
CA VAL A 107 -3.58 12.44 -9.66
C VAL A 107 -3.80 13.92 -9.35
N THR A 108 -3.45 14.32 -8.14
CA THR A 108 -3.48 15.73 -7.71
C THR A 108 -2.06 16.26 -7.55
N ILE A 109 -1.79 17.39 -8.20
CA ILE A 109 -0.52 18.10 -8.10
C ILE A 109 -0.75 19.40 -7.33
N MET A 110 -0.05 19.54 -6.22
CA MET A 110 0.03 20.79 -5.46
C MET A 110 1.37 21.44 -5.73
N LEU A 111 1.32 22.59 -6.39
CA LEU A 111 2.50 23.40 -6.65
C LEU A 111 2.71 24.39 -5.51
N ARG A 112 3.98 24.62 -5.15
CA ARG A 112 4.40 25.67 -4.22
C ARG A 112 3.78 25.58 -2.83
N PHE A 113 3.72 24.38 -2.27
CA PHE A 113 3.37 24.20 -0.87
C PHE A 113 4.42 24.88 0.02
N ASP A 114 3.95 25.79 0.88
CA ASP A 114 4.81 26.47 1.86
C ASP A 114 5.06 25.55 3.06
N MET A 115 6.28 25.03 3.15
CA MET A 115 6.74 24.22 4.29
C MET A 115 7.24 25.07 5.48
N GLY A 116 7.18 26.39 5.35
CA GLY A 116 7.74 27.35 6.29
C GLY A 116 9.27 27.47 6.17
N ILE A 117 9.87 28.13 7.17
CA ILE A 117 11.30 28.38 7.21
C ILE A 117 12.05 27.09 7.54
N MET A 118 12.81 26.57 6.57
CA MET A 118 13.72 25.44 6.79
C MET A 118 15.01 25.88 7.49
N PRO A 119 15.66 25.01 8.29
CA PRO A 119 16.96 25.31 8.88
C PRO A 119 18.01 25.68 7.81
N LEU A 120 18.83 26.70 8.07
CA LEU A 120 19.83 27.27 7.15
C LEU A 120 20.83 26.24 6.60
N HIS A 121 21.06 25.14 7.33
CA HIS A 121 22.02 24.08 6.99
C HIS A 121 21.38 22.84 6.36
N THR A 122 20.12 22.93 5.92
CA THR A 122 19.42 21.82 5.27
C THR A 122 20.01 21.55 3.89
N ASP A 123 20.63 20.38 3.73
CA ASP A 123 21.15 19.91 2.46
C ASP A 123 20.14 18.98 1.77
N LYS A 124 19.43 18.14 2.53
CA LYS A 124 18.42 17.21 2.01
C LYS A 124 17.15 17.26 2.85
N THR A 125 16.02 17.01 2.20
CA THR A 125 14.72 16.82 2.84
C THR A 125 14.18 15.49 2.37
N ASN A 126 13.59 14.71 3.27
CA ASN A 126 12.83 13.51 2.94
C ASN A 126 11.41 13.69 3.47
N CYS A 127 10.41 13.53 2.62
CA CYS A 127 9.00 13.62 3.00
C CYS A 127 8.33 12.27 2.79
N ILE A 128 7.48 11.89 3.74
CA ILE A 128 6.68 10.66 3.67
C ILE A 128 5.24 10.98 4.09
N VAL A 129 4.28 10.27 3.53
CA VAL A 129 2.90 10.29 4.03
C VAL A 129 2.86 9.53 5.34
N SER A 130 2.57 10.22 6.45
CA SER A 130 2.44 9.60 7.76
C SER A 130 1.02 9.09 8.00
N ASP A 131 0.01 9.81 7.49
CA ASP A 131 -1.39 9.43 7.65
C ASP A 131 -2.31 10.04 6.58
N LEU A 132 -3.55 9.57 6.52
CA LEU A 132 -4.58 10.13 5.64
C LEU A 132 -5.99 9.98 6.24
N LYS A 133 -6.93 10.78 5.75
CA LYS A 133 -8.35 10.62 6.05
C LYS A 133 -9.17 10.51 4.77
N LEU A 134 -10.10 9.57 4.78
CA LEU A 134 -11.03 9.38 3.67
C LEU A 134 -12.18 10.37 3.77
N LYS A 135 -12.65 10.80 2.61
CA LYS A 135 -13.89 11.56 2.49
C LYS A 135 -15.06 10.61 2.73
N THR A 136 -15.87 10.93 3.75
CA THR A 136 -17.07 10.16 4.12
C THR A 136 -18.26 10.56 3.26
#